data_AF-A0A2W1KS31-F1
#
_entry.id   AF-A0A2W1KS31-F1
#
_cell.length_a   1.000
_cell.length_b   1.000
_cell.length_c   1.000
_cell.angle_alpha   90.00
_cell.angle_beta   90.00
_cell.angle_gamma   90.00
#
_symmetry.space_group_name_H-M   'P 1'
#
loop_
_entity.id
_entity.type
_entity.pdbx_description
1 polymer ?
#
loop_
_entity_poly.entity_id
_entity_poly.type
_entity_poly.pdbx_seq_one_letter_code
_entity_poly.pdbx_strand_id
1 'polypeptide(L)'
;MMDDFDLPPLTDDEKRQFAEAFERAHAAGEISDRDFARARIQGAMACWHLAAYEAAGKPEKVPDSIYDDRRGIERVGIPAVDAALPHTTQPAHVFLNALSYLMRESDDALEIAGARAKDCDEAAALLRRAAALLKGKQNEPLGHLVESLAPWAERGKFGRVFVHKWESGHLYAKQYPDSLSASLKGKGGKPARDGAIVRALVQLFPNEQGFFTNGGNTLISRLALLCGATKATPQYVLSTLEQGRRTAPKHKAPAKAATPDNSLLRLFRKS
;
A
#
# COMPACT_ATOMS: atom_id res chain seq x y z
N MET A 1 27.13 -21.86 20.10
CA MET A 1 26.96 -20.66 20.95
C MET A 1 27.39 -19.50 20.09
N MET A 2 26.43 -18.72 19.59
CA MET A 2 26.75 -17.42 19.01
C MET A 2 26.83 -16.47 20.19
N ASP A 3 27.97 -15.83 20.39
CA ASP A 3 28.11 -14.74 21.35
C ASP A 3 27.11 -13.66 20.95
N ASP A 4 26.16 -13.39 21.84
CA ASP A 4 25.30 -12.22 21.75
C ASP A 4 26.21 -11.00 21.69
N PHE A 5 26.13 -10.25 20.57
CA PHE A 5 26.73 -8.93 20.46
C PHE A 5 25.97 -7.98 21.39
N ASP A 6 26.30 -8.05 22.67
CA ASP A 6 25.79 -7.17 23.71
C ASP A 6 26.54 -5.83 23.61
N LEU A 7 26.25 -5.09 22.53
CA LEU A 7 26.72 -3.72 22.40
C LEU A 7 26.04 -2.89 23.50
N PRO A 8 26.80 -2.14 24.32
CA PRO A 8 26.21 -1.29 25.33
C PRO A 8 25.26 -0.29 24.67
N PRO A 9 24.12 0.06 25.32
CA PRO A 9 23.20 1.03 24.79
C PRO A 9 23.91 2.38 24.62
N LEU A 10 23.68 3.03 23.47
CA LEU A 10 24.23 4.36 23.19
C LEU A 10 23.81 5.35 24.28
N THR A 11 24.78 6.14 24.75
CA THR A 11 24.53 7.29 25.63
C THR A 11 23.77 8.38 24.89
N ASP A 12 23.12 9.27 25.63
CA ASP A 12 22.36 10.38 25.01
C ASP A 12 23.28 11.37 24.26
N ASP A 13 24.52 11.52 24.71
CA ASP A 13 25.53 12.31 24.00
C ASP A 13 25.95 11.64 22.68
N GLU A 14 26.13 10.32 22.64
CA GLU A 14 26.42 9.59 21.40
C GLU A 14 25.24 9.64 20.42
N LYS A 15 24.00 9.54 20.91
CA LYS A 15 22.79 9.72 20.08
C LYS A 15 22.74 11.14 19.50
N ARG A 16 23.05 12.17 20.30
CA ARG A 16 23.11 13.56 19.84
C ARG A 16 24.20 13.75 18.78
N GLN A 17 25.40 13.25 19.02
CA GLN A 17 26.52 13.35 18.08
C GLN A 17 26.21 12.63 16.76
N PHE A 18 25.58 11.46 16.82
CA PHE A 18 25.11 10.76 15.62
C PHE A 18 24.07 11.58 14.86
N ALA A 19 23.07 12.13 15.55
CA ALA A 19 22.05 12.96 14.91
C ALA A 19 22.67 14.18 14.23
N GLU A 20 23.57 14.91 14.90
CA GLU A 20 24.27 16.06 14.32
C GLU A 20 25.16 15.66 13.13
N ALA A 21 25.86 14.54 13.21
CA ALA A 21 26.67 14.03 12.11
C ALA A 21 25.81 13.65 10.90
N PHE A 22 24.64 13.04 11.14
CA PHE A 22 23.67 12.70 10.11
C PHE A 22 23.10 13.93 9.39
N GLU A 23 22.74 14.98 10.15
CA GLU A 23 22.29 16.27 9.59
C GLU A 23 23.42 16.95 8.80
N ARG A 24 24.66 16.92 9.29
CA ARG A 24 25.82 17.45 8.56
C ARG A 24 26.08 16.70 7.25
N ALA A 25 25.97 15.37 7.25
CA ALA A 25 26.16 14.55 6.05
C ALA A 25 25.07 14.83 4.99
N HIS A 26 23.83 15.06 5.41
CA HIS A 26 22.77 15.52 4.53
C HIS A 26 23.05 16.92 3.97
N ALA A 27 23.43 17.88 4.82
CA ALA A 27 23.78 19.24 4.39
C ALA A 27 25.00 19.28 3.44
N ALA A 28 25.94 18.34 3.58
CA ALA A 28 27.08 18.16 2.69
C ALA A 28 26.73 17.46 1.37
N GLY A 29 25.50 16.96 1.20
CA GLY A 29 25.05 16.22 0.03
C GLY A 29 25.54 14.77 -0.05
N GLU A 30 26.11 14.25 1.04
CA GLU A 30 26.56 12.84 1.13
C GLU A 30 25.37 11.88 1.24
N ILE A 31 24.24 12.38 1.75
CA ILE A 31 22.98 11.66 1.87
C ILE A 31 21.95 12.36 0.98
N SER A 32 21.28 11.60 0.10
CA SER A 32 20.21 12.16 -0.72
C SER A 32 19.01 12.60 0.13
N ASP A 33 18.25 13.61 -0.31
CA ASP A 33 17.00 14.04 0.36
C ASP A 33 16.04 12.86 0.59
N ARG A 34 16.00 11.92 -0.36
CA ARG A 34 15.20 10.69 -0.29
C ARG A 34 15.65 9.77 0.83
N ASP A 35 16.95 9.48 0.92
CA ASP A 35 17.49 8.59 1.95
C ASP A 35 17.43 9.22 3.33
N PHE A 36 17.68 10.53 3.42
CA PHE A 36 17.53 11.32 4.63
C PHE A 36 16.07 11.29 5.14
N ALA A 37 15.10 11.61 4.27
CA ALA A 37 13.69 11.56 4.61
C ALA A 37 13.24 10.16 5.03
N ARG A 38 13.68 9.11 4.33
CA ARG A 38 13.36 7.72 4.67
C ARG A 38 13.87 7.37 6.07
N ALA A 39 15.12 7.70 6.38
CA ALA A 39 15.72 7.42 7.69
C ALA A 39 15.00 8.16 8.82
N ARG A 40 14.63 9.43 8.62
CA ARG A 40 13.83 10.22 9.57
C ARG A 40 12.46 9.59 9.84
N ILE A 41 11.79 9.14 8.79
CA ILE A 41 10.50 8.42 8.90
C ILE A 41 10.68 7.11 9.67
N GLN A 42 11.69 6.31 9.32
CA GLN A 42 11.98 5.04 9.99
C GLN A 42 12.30 5.23 11.48
N GLY A 43 13.10 6.25 11.82
CA GLY A 43 13.39 6.61 13.20
C GLY A 43 12.12 7.00 13.98
N ALA A 44 11.26 7.82 13.40
CA ALA A 44 10.00 8.20 14.04
C ALA A 44 9.06 6.99 14.26
N MET A 45 8.97 6.09 13.28
CA MET A 45 8.20 4.85 13.42
C MET A 45 8.81 3.91 14.47
N ALA A 46 10.14 3.79 14.53
CA ALA A 46 10.83 2.96 15.52
C ALA A 46 10.59 3.49 16.94
N CYS A 47 10.70 4.81 17.16
CA CYS A 47 10.36 5.43 18.45
C CYS A 47 8.90 5.19 18.83
N TRP A 48 7.98 5.29 17.85
CA TRP A 48 6.56 5.02 18.08
C TRP A 48 6.29 3.55 18.41
N HIS A 49 7.00 2.60 17.78
CA HIS A 49 6.93 1.18 18.12
C HIS A 49 7.54 0.89 19.50
N LEU A 50 8.67 1.49 19.86
CA LEU A 50 9.32 1.30 21.16
C LEU A 50 8.42 1.80 22.29
N ALA A 51 7.83 2.99 22.16
CA ALA A 51 6.86 3.51 23.10
C ALA A 51 5.65 2.56 23.28
N ALA A 52 5.26 1.85 22.21
CA ALA A 52 4.21 0.84 22.29
C ALA A 52 4.65 -0.42 23.05
N TYR A 53 5.88 -0.89 22.87
CA TYR A 53 6.43 -2.01 23.62
C TYR A 53 6.57 -1.70 25.11
N GLU A 54 7.08 -0.51 25.44
CA GLU A 54 7.21 -0.03 26.82
C GLU A 54 5.86 0.13 27.52
N ALA A 55 4.82 0.57 26.79
CA ALA A 55 3.46 0.64 27.31
C ALA A 55 2.86 -0.76 27.57
N ALA A 56 3.10 -1.74 26.69
CA ALA A 56 2.60 -3.10 26.82
C ALA A 56 3.26 -3.90 27.96
N GLY A 57 4.44 -3.47 28.44
CA GLY A 57 5.12 -4.05 29.60
C GLY A 57 4.57 -3.58 30.96
N LYS A 58 3.57 -2.68 30.98
CA LYS A 58 2.90 -2.21 32.20
C LYS A 58 1.64 -3.08 32.47
N PRO A 59 1.24 -3.28 33.74
CA PRO A 59 0.18 -4.22 34.15
C PRO A 59 -1.25 -3.76 33.80
N GLU A 60 -1.42 -3.03 32.69
CA GLU A 60 -2.73 -2.66 32.16
C GLU A 60 -3.19 -3.65 31.09
N LYS A 61 -4.50 -3.67 30.86
CA LYS A 61 -5.18 -4.64 29.97
C LYS A 61 -4.57 -4.54 28.56
N VAL A 62 -4.08 -5.67 28.03
CA VAL A 62 -3.61 -5.75 26.64
C VAL A 62 -4.76 -5.30 25.73
N PRO A 63 -4.63 -4.18 25.00
CA PRO A 63 -5.70 -3.72 24.13
C PRO A 63 -5.87 -4.69 22.96
N ASP A 64 -7.11 -4.84 22.49
CA ASP A 64 -7.47 -5.77 21.39
C ASP A 64 -6.68 -5.48 20.10
N SER A 65 -6.28 -4.23 19.93
CA SER A 65 -5.33 -3.78 18.94
C SER A 65 -4.17 -3.13 19.66
N ILE A 66 -2.94 -3.52 19.30
CA ILE A 66 -1.76 -2.85 19.83
C ILE A 66 -1.84 -1.33 19.57
N TYR A 67 -2.58 -0.88 18.54
CA TYR A 67 -2.66 0.49 18.03
C TYR A 67 -3.68 1.41 18.70
N ASP A 68 -4.60 0.88 19.53
CA ASP A 68 -5.68 1.68 20.13
C ASP A 68 -5.12 2.62 21.23
N ASP A 69 -5.74 3.79 21.41
CA ASP A 69 -5.37 4.84 22.38
C ASP A 69 -3.92 5.41 22.28
N ARG A 70 -3.23 5.15 21.17
CA ARG A 70 -1.87 5.67 20.93
C ARG A 70 -1.85 7.15 20.54
N ARG A 71 -0.89 7.91 21.08
CA ARG A 71 -0.52 9.20 20.49
C ARG A 71 -0.06 9.00 19.04
N GLY A 72 -0.60 9.82 18.14
CA GLY A 72 -0.20 9.84 16.74
C GLY A 72 1.24 10.33 16.55
N ILE A 73 1.84 10.01 15.40
CA ILE A 73 3.12 10.61 15.00
C ILE A 73 2.81 12.01 14.46
N GLU A 74 3.16 13.05 15.22
CA GLU A 74 2.86 14.44 14.88
C GLU A 74 3.88 15.06 13.90
N ARG A 75 5.14 14.58 13.94
CA ARG A 75 6.23 15.10 13.12
C ARG A 75 7.33 14.06 12.92
N VAL A 76 8.00 14.13 11.78
CA VAL A 76 9.22 13.38 11.44
C VAL A 76 10.39 14.32 11.15
N GLY A 77 10.16 15.63 11.02
CA GLY A 77 11.20 16.64 10.77
C GLY A 77 11.53 16.82 9.29
N ILE A 78 10.63 16.42 8.40
CA ILE A 78 10.75 16.67 6.95
C ILE A 78 9.59 17.58 6.56
N PRO A 79 9.84 18.84 6.13
CA PRO A 79 8.79 19.84 5.98
C PRO A 79 7.61 19.40 5.10
N ALA A 80 7.87 18.71 3.99
CA ALA A 80 6.82 18.21 3.11
C ALA A 80 6.00 17.05 3.73
N VAL A 81 6.63 16.23 4.57
CA VAL A 81 5.97 15.11 5.24
C VAL A 81 5.16 15.61 6.44
N ASP A 82 5.74 16.51 7.22
CA ASP A 82 5.09 17.12 8.38
C ASP A 82 3.86 17.94 7.95
N ALA A 83 3.95 18.66 6.83
CA ALA A 83 2.80 19.34 6.25
C ALA A 83 1.72 18.38 5.73
N ALA A 84 2.05 17.12 5.44
CA ALA A 84 1.10 16.14 4.91
C ALA A 84 0.35 15.36 5.99
N LEU A 85 0.96 15.18 7.17
CA LEU A 85 0.38 14.42 8.28
C LEU A 85 -1.05 14.86 8.68
N PRO A 86 -1.39 16.16 8.75
CA PRO A 86 -2.74 16.60 9.11
C PRO A 86 -3.80 16.36 8.01
N HIS A 87 -3.36 16.04 6.79
CA HIS A 87 -4.23 15.96 5.62
C HIS A 87 -4.43 14.55 5.10
N THR A 88 -3.75 13.53 5.66
CA THR A 88 -3.93 12.16 5.19
C THR A 88 -5.27 11.56 5.68
N THR A 89 -5.86 10.69 4.86
CA THR A 89 -7.06 9.90 5.25
C THR A 89 -6.72 8.67 6.07
N GLN A 90 -5.43 8.36 6.24
CA GLN A 90 -4.94 7.19 6.93
C GLN A 90 -4.33 7.58 8.29
N PRO A 91 -4.25 6.66 9.26
CA PRO A 91 -3.44 6.86 10.45
C PRO A 91 -1.99 7.20 10.08
N ALA A 92 -1.35 8.10 10.83
CA ALA A 92 0.01 8.60 10.53
C ALA A 92 1.03 7.48 10.27
N HIS A 93 1.01 6.41 11.07
CA HIS A 93 1.92 5.26 10.88
C HIS A 93 1.67 4.48 9.58
N VAL A 94 0.43 4.42 9.09
CA VAL A 94 0.09 3.80 7.79
C VAL A 94 0.59 4.69 6.65
N PHE A 95 0.34 6.00 6.74
CA PHE A 95 0.83 6.98 5.78
C PHE A 95 2.37 6.96 5.68
N LEU A 96 3.06 7.00 6.82
CA LEU A 96 4.52 7.02 6.89
C LEU A 96 5.15 5.72 6.38
N ASN A 97 4.53 4.57 6.64
CA ASN A 97 4.96 3.30 6.05
C ASN A 97 4.83 3.31 4.53
N ALA A 98 3.70 3.77 3.99
CA ALA A 98 3.49 3.88 2.54
C ALA A 98 4.52 4.83 1.89
N LEU A 99 4.80 5.96 2.53
CA LEU A 99 5.75 6.94 2.04
C LEU A 99 7.20 6.45 2.09
N SER A 100 7.62 5.86 3.22
CA SER A 100 8.94 5.24 3.38
C SER A 100 9.18 4.14 2.34
N TYR A 101 8.13 3.38 2.04
CA TYR A 101 8.17 2.35 1.01
C TYR A 101 8.36 2.95 -0.39
N LEU A 102 7.60 3.99 -0.77
CA LEU A 102 7.78 4.71 -2.05
C LEU A 102 9.20 5.26 -2.21
N MET A 103 9.83 5.73 -1.13
CA MET A 103 11.21 6.22 -1.12
C MET A 103 12.26 5.10 -1.26
N ARG A 104 11.89 3.84 -1.05
CA ARG A 104 12.78 2.68 -1.21
C ARG A 104 12.72 2.09 -2.62
N GLU A 105 11.67 2.38 -3.38
CA GLU A 105 11.45 1.72 -4.67
C GLU A 105 12.55 2.02 -5.68
N SER A 106 13.10 0.94 -6.25
CA SER A 106 14.14 1.01 -7.28
C SER A 106 13.58 1.53 -8.59
N ASP A 107 14.46 2.01 -9.46
CA ASP A 107 14.08 2.50 -10.79
C ASP A 107 13.41 1.38 -11.62
N ASP A 108 13.79 0.12 -11.38
CA ASP A 108 13.31 -1.08 -12.08
C ASP A 108 12.01 -1.67 -11.49
N ALA A 109 11.40 -1.04 -10.47
CA ALA A 109 10.23 -1.59 -9.77
C ALA A 109 9.07 -1.95 -10.72
N LEU A 110 8.87 -1.14 -11.77
CA LEU A 110 7.86 -1.38 -12.80
C LEU A 110 8.22 -2.53 -13.74
N GLU A 111 9.51 -2.74 -14.02
CA GLU A 111 9.98 -3.87 -14.80
C GLU A 111 9.84 -5.17 -14.01
N ILE A 112 10.22 -5.17 -12.73
CA ILE A 112 10.03 -6.30 -11.81
C ILE A 112 8.55 -6.67 -11.70
N ALA A 113 7.66 -5.68 -11.55
CA ALA A 113 6.21 -5.92 -11.57
C ALA A 113 5.73 -6.48 -12.92
N GLY A 114 6.31 -6.00 -14.03
CA GLY A 114 6.06 -6.53 -15.38
C GLY A 114 6.49 -7.98 -15.54
N ALA A 115 7.68 -8.34 -15.07
CA ALA A 115 8.21 -9.70 -15.10
C ALA A 115 7.34 -10.67 -14.29
N ARG A 116 6.91 -10.28 -13.09
CA ARG A 116 6.02 -11.08 -12.23
C ARG A 116 4.62 -11.28 -12.83
N ALA A 117 4.15 -10.37 -13.69
CA ALA A 117 2.80 -10.44 -14.21
C ALA A 117 2.54 -11.75 -14.98
N LYS A 118 3.52 -12.21 -15.76
CA LYS A 118 3.43 -13.48 -16.49
C LYS A 118 3.30 -14.65 -15.53
N ASP A 119 4.16 -14.71 -14.52
CA ASP A 119 4.17 -15.80 -13.53
C ASP A 119 2.88 -15.82 -12.70
N CYS A 120 2.34 -14.64 -12.34
CA CYS A 120 1.06 -14.51 -11.64
C CYS A 120 -0.13 -14.95 -12.50
N ASP A 121 -0.15 -14.54 -13.77
CA ASP A 121 -1.20 -14.94 -14.71
C ASP A 121 -1.13 -16.45 -15.02
N GLU A 122 0.08 -17.01 -15.14
CA GLU A 122 0.30 -18.46 -15.27
C GLU A 122 -0.14 -19.23 -14.03
N ALA A 123 0.23 -18.76 -12.83
CA ALA A 123 -0.21 -19.35 -11.57
C ALA A 123 -1.74 -19.35 -11.45
N ALA A 124 -2.40 -18.23 -11.81
CA ALA A 124 -3.86 -18.15 -11.81
C ALA A 124 -4.50 -19.12 -12.82
N ALA A 125 -3.90 -19.29 -14.00
CA ALA A 125 -4.36 -20.25 -14.99
C ALA A 125 -4.20 -21.71 -14.51
N LEU A 126 -3.07 -22.04 -13.89
CA LEU A 126 -2.81 -23.36 -13.30
C LEU A 126 -3.79 -23.69 -12.17
N LEU A 127 -4.08 -22.73 -11.29
CA LEU A 127 -5.06 -22.88 -10.21
C LEU A 127 -6.46 -23.17 -10.76
N ARG A 128 -6.90 -22.45 -11.80
CA ARG A 128 -8.20 -22.71 -12.45
C ARG A 128 -8.26 -24.09 -13.11
N ARG A 129 -7.18 -24.52 -13.77
CA ARG A 129 -7.10 -25.86 -14.36
C ARG A 129 -7.12 -26.96 -13.29
N ALA A 130 -6.37 -26.79 -12.21
CA ALA A 130 -6.37 -27.72 -11.08
C ALA A 130 -7.76 -27.82 -10.43
N ALA A 131 -8.42 -26.69 -10.22
CA ALA A 131 -9.79 -26.64 -9.71
C ALA A 131 -10.77 -27.42 -10.59
N ALA A 132 -10.69 -27.26 -11.92
CA ALA A 132 -11.53 -27.98 -12.87
C ALA A 132 -11.33 -29.51 -12.79
N LEU A 133 -10.08 -29.97 -12.65
CA LEU A 133 -9.76 -31.39 -12.48
C LEU A 133 -10.29 -31.98 -11.15
N LEU A 134 -10.37 -31.15 -10.10
CA LEU A 134 -10.85 -31.55 -8.78
C LEU A 134 -12.39 -31.59 -8.69
N LYS A 135 -13.08 -30.66 -9.37
CA LYS A 135 -14.55 -30.60 -9.45
C LYS A 135 -15.16 -31.79 -10.21
N GLY A 136 -14.43 -32.39 -11.14
CA GLY A 136 -14.86 -33.61 -11.84
C GLY A 136 -14.73 -34.91 -11.04
N LYS A 137 -14.37 -34.85 -9.74
CA LYS A 137 -14.12 -35.99 -8.85
C LYS A 137 -14.89 -35.81 -7.53
N GLN A 138 -14.76 -36.75 -6.59
CA GLN A 138 -15.29 -36.63 -5.21
C GLN A 138 -14.64 -35.50 -4.36
N ASN A 139 -13.86 -34.60 -4.98
CA ASN A 139 -13.07 -33.56 -4.31
C ASN A 139 -13.59 -32.15 -4.62
N GLU A 140 -14.89 -32.02 -4.90
CA GLU A 140 -15.53 -30.75 -5.25
C GLU A 140 -15.27 -29.61 -4.23
N PRO A 141 -15.31 -29.84 -2.89
CA PRO A 141 -14.94 -28.82 -1.91
C PRO A 141 -13.49 -28.31 -2.07
N LEU A 142 -12.55 -29.21 -2.36
CA LEU A 142 -11.15 -28.84 -2.62
C LEU A 142 -11.01 -28.09 -3.95
N GLY A 143 -11.80 -28.45 -4.96
CA GLY A 143 -11.86 -27.74 -6.23
C GLY A 143 -12.29 -26.28 -6.07
N HIS A 144 -13.32 -26.01 -5.27
CA HIS A 144 -13.74 -24.64 -4.93
C HIS A 144 -12.67 -23.88 -4.15
N LEU A 145 -11.99 -24.55 -3.22
CA LEU A 145 -10.90 -23.95 -2.48
C LEU A 145 -9.77 -23.48 -3.41
N VAL A 146 -9.30 -24.36 -4.29
CA VAL A 146 -8.21 -24.07 -5.22
C VAL A 146 -8.60 -22.95 -6.19
N GLU A 147 -9.84 -22.93 -6.68
CA GLU A 147 -10.34 -21.86 -7.54
C GLU A 147 -10.33 -20.50 -6.84
N SER A 148 -10.67 -20.47 -5.54
CA SER A 148 -10.69 -19.23 -4.75
C SER A 148 -9.31 -18.57 -4.63
N LEU A 149 -8.21 -19.30 -4.88
CA LEU A 149 -6.85 -18.78 -4.88
C LEU A 149 -6.50 -18.04 -6.18
N ALA A 150 -7.17 -18.32 -7.30
CA ALA A 150 -6.81 -17.76 -8.60
C ALA A 150 -6.88 -16.22 -8.64
N PRO A 151 -7.93 -15.55 -8.11
CA PRO A 151 -7.96 -14.09 -8.02
C PRO A 151 -6.84 -13.50 -7.16
N TRP A 152 -6.37 -14.25 -6.15
CA TRP A 152 -5.27 -13.84 -5.29
C TRP A 152 -3.91 -13.97 -5.99
N ALA A 153 -3.71 -15.03 -6.76
CA ALA A 153 -2.54 -15.17 -7.63
C ALA A 153 -2.46 -14.03 -8.66
N GLU A 154 -3.59 -13.67 -9.29
CA GLU A 154 -3.65 -12.52 -10.21
C GLU A 154 -3.31 -11.21 -9.51
N ARG A 155 -3.72 -11.03 -8.25
CA ARG A 155 -3.39 -9.84 -7.46
C ARG A 155 -1.92 -9.77 -7.05
N GLY A 156 -1.19 -10.88 -7.08
CA GLY A 156 0.25 -10.93 -6.82
C GLY A 156 1.07 -10.01 -7.74
N LYS A 157 0.59 -9.73 -8.96
CA LYS A 157 1.26 -8.78 -9.88
C LYS A 157 1.16 -7.31 -9.44
N PHE A 158 0.32 -7.04 -8.44
CA PHE A 158 0.10 -5.70 -7.92
C PHE A 158 0.52 -5.54 -6.46
N GLY A 159 1.15 -6.54 -5.86
CA GLY A 159 1.50 -6.46 -4.45
C GLY A 159 1.80 -7.79 -3.81
N ARG A 160 2.26 -7.72 -2.56
CA ARG A 160 2.37 -8.91 -1.71
C ARG A 160 0.99 -9.34 -1.24
N VAL A 161 0.63 -10.57 -1.58
CA VAL A 161 -0.56 -11.23 -1.06
C VAL A 161 -0.13 -12.14 0.08
N PHE A 162 -0.81 -12.01 1.22
CA PHE A 162 -0.56 -12.84 2.40
C PHE A 162 -1.87 -13.37 2.93
N VAL A 163 -1.80 -14.55 3.52
CA VAL A 163 -2.94 -15.16 4.19
C VAL A 163 -3.24 -14.35 5.45
N HIS A 164 -4.46 -13.84 5.55
CA HIS A 164 -4.91 -13.07 6.71
C HIS A 164 -5.59 -13.97 7.74
N LYS A 165 -6.51 -14.83 7.29
CA LYS A 165 -7.18 -15.82 8.15
C LYS A 165 -7.82 -16.93 7.34
N TRP A 166 -8.12 -18.03 8.02
CA TRP A 166 -8.94 -19.13 7.51
C TRP A 166 -10.21 -19.23 8.34
N GLU A 167 -11.38 -19.15 7.72
CA GLU A 167 -12.66 -19.21 8.43
C GLU A 167 -13.73 -19.86 7.54
N SER A 168 -14.52 -20.77 8.11
CA SER A 168 -15.63 -21.45 7.42
C SER A 168 -15.27 -22.10 6.08
N GLY A 169 -14.07 -22.66 5.96
CA GLY A 169 -13.59 -23.28 4.71
C GLY A 169 -13.16 -22.29 3.62
N HIS A 170 -13.03 -21.00 3.96
CA HIS A 170 -12.58 -19.95 3.06
C HIS A 170 -11.23 -19.37 3.50
N LEU A 171 -10.34 -19.19 2.51
CA LEU A 171 -9.09 -18.45 2.70
C LEU A 171 -9.36 -16.95 2.50
N TYR A 172 -9.17 -16.18 3.57
CA TYR A 172 -9.15 -14.73 3.49
C TYR A 172 -7.71 -14.28 3.37
N ALA A 173 -7.34 -13.75 2.21
CA ALA A 173 -6.06 -13.09 2.01
C ALA A 173 -6.24 -11.57 2.07
N LYS A 174 -5.16 -10.88 2.45
CA LYS A 174 -5.03 -9.44 2.29
C LYS A 174 -3.92 -9.18 1.28
N GLN A 175 -4.05 -8.04 0.59
CA GLN A 175 -3.04 -7.56 -0.33
C GLN A 175 -2.45 -6.29 0.27
N TYR A 176 -1.13 -6.27 0.44
CA TYR A 176 -0.41 -5.02 0.52
C TYR A 176 -0.05 -4.64 -0.91
N PRO A 177 -0.71 -3.62 -1.50
CA PRO A 177 -0.36 -3.20 -2.84
C PRO A 177 1.10 -2.74 -2.85
N ASP A 178 1.85 -3.18 -3.86
CA ASP A 178 3.15 -2.58 -4.12
C ASP A 178 2.87 -1.13 -4.51
N SER A 179 3.56 -0.19 -3.87
CA SER A 179 3.24 1.24 -4.00
C SER A 179 3.49 1.78 -5.41
N LEU A 180 4.20 1.03 -6.27
CA LEU A 180 4.34 1.27 -7.71
C LEU A 180 3.82 0.10 -8.55
N SER A 181 2.76 -0.56 -8.09
CA SER A 181 2.17 -1.68 -8.83
C SER A 181 1.79 -1.31 -10.27
N ALA A 182 1.78 -2.33 -11.13
CA ALA A 182 1.28 -2.21 -12.50
C ALA A 182 -0.18 -1.70 -12.60
N SER A 183 -0.92 -1.62 -11.48
CA SER A 183 -2.26 -1.04 -11.42
C SER A 183 -2.28 0.48 -11.61
N LEU A 184 -1.12 1.14 -11.45
CA LEU A 184 -0.96 2.60 -11.55
C LEU A 184 -0.32 3.05 -12.87
N LYS A 185 -0.31 2.17 -13.89
CA LYS A 185 0.25 2.42 -15.23
C LYS A 185 -0.28 3.73 -15.85
N GLY A 186 0.58 4.37 -16.64
CA GLY A 186 0.25 5.57 -17.42
C GLY A 186 -0.53 5.25 -18.70
N LYS A 187 -0.71 6.27 -19.55
CA LYS A 187 -1.47 6.21 -20.81
C LYS A 187 -1.11 4.98 -21.66
N GLY A 188 -2.14 4.30 -22.19
CA GLY A 188 -1.97 3.16 -23.12
C GLY A 188 -1.42 1.88 -22.48
N GLY A 189 -1.49 1.75 -21.15
CA GLY A 189 -0.92 0.62 -20.43
C GLY A 189 0.61 0.67 -20.32
N LYS A 190 1.24 1.79 -20.69
CA LYS A 190 2.69 1.95 -20.56
C LYS A 190 3.04 2.36 -19.12
N PRO A 191 3.98 1.66 -18.47
CA PRO A 191 4.44 2.04 -17.12
C PRO A 191 5.12 3.41 -17.18
N ALA A 192 4.70 4.34 -16.31
CA ALA A 192 5.33 5.64 -16.13
C ALA A 192 5.55 5.85 -14.63
N ARG A 193 6.80 5.71 -14.18
CA ARG A 193 7.18 5.71 -12.75
C ARG A 193 6.65 6.93 -12.02
N ASP A 194 6.94 8.12 -12.51
CA ASP A 194 6.51 9.39 -11.89
C ASP A 194 4.99 9.47 -11.75
N GLY A 195 4.26 9.02 -12.78
CA GLY A 195 2.80 8.98 -12.76
C GLY A 195 2.28 7.96 -11.74
N ALA A 196 2.94 6.80 -11.61
CA ALA A 196 2.59 5.79 -10.62
C ALA A 196 2.83 6.29 -9.19
N ILE A 197 3.97 6.93 -8.92
CA ILE A 197 4.28 7.58 -7.63
C ILE A 197 3.18 8.59 -7.28
N VAL A 198 2.83 9.47 -8.22
CA VAL A 198 1.79 10.48 -8.00
C VAL A 198 0.43 9.83 -7.73
N ARG A 199 0.02 8.82 -8.50
CA ARG A 199 -1.26 8.11 -8.27
C ARG A 199 -1.28 7.36 -6.94
N ALA A 200 -0.14 6.85 -6.48
CA ALA A 200 -0.02 6.20 -5.18
C ALA A 200 -0.19 7.22 -4.05
N LEU A 201 0.52 8.35 -4.13
CA LEU A 201 0.45 9.43 -3.15
C LEU A 201 -0.97 10.01 -3.04
N VAL A 202 -1.64 10.26 -4.17
CA VAL A 202 -3.01 10.79 -4.20
C VAL A 202 -3.98 9.95 -3.37
N GLN A 203 -3.84 8.62 -3.36
CA GLN A 203 -4.72 7.73 -2.60
C GLN A 203 -4.60 7.88 -1.07
N LEU A 204 -3.52 8.51 -0.61
CA LEU A 204 -3.30 8.78 0.82
C LEU A 204 -4.00 10.06 1.32
N PHE A 205 -4.62 10.83 0.42
CA PHE A 205 -5.27 12.11 0.71
C PHE A 205 -6.76 12.09 0.33
N PRO A 206 -7.58 13.00 0.89
CA PRO A 206 -8.99 13.12 0.55
C PRO A 206 -9.18 13.40 -0.95
N ASN A 207 -10.08 12.65 -1.58
CA ASN A 207 -10.45 12.88 -2.99
C ASN A 207 -11.51 14.00 -3.11
N GLU A 208 -11.22 15.15 -2.52
CA GLU A 208 -12.12 16.29 -2.46
C GLU A 208 -11.50 17.52 -3.12
N GLN A 209 -12.33 18.27 -3.85
CA GLN A 209 -11.85 19.43 -4.60
C GLN A 209 -11.16 20.46 -3.69
N GLY A 210 -11.64 20.62 -2.45
CA GLY A 210 -11.07 21.55 -1.47
C GLY A 210 -9.60 21.28 -1.12
N PHE A 211 -9.18 20.02 -1.02
CA PHE A 211 -7.77 19.70 -0.75
C PHE A 211 -6.87 20.12 -1.91
N PHE A 212 -7.26 19.76 -3.15
CA PHE A 212 -6.45 20.06 -4.33
C PHE A 212 -6.42 21.55 -4.68
N THR A 213 -7.49 22.30 -4.39
CA THR A 213 -7.52 23.76 -4.60
C THR A 213 -6.72 24.53 -3.55
N ASN A 214 -6.51 23.96 -2.36
CA ASN A 214 -5.81 24.61 -1.24
C ASN A 214 -4.34 24.18 -1.12
N GLY A 215 -3.65 24.02 -2.26
CA GLY A 215 -2.23 23.67 -2.29
C GLY A 215 -1.92 22.18 -2.20
N GLY A 216 -2.93 21.29 -2.17
CA GLY A 216 -2.73 19.84 -2.17
C GLY A 216 -1.90 19.32 -3.35
N ASN A 217 -2.04 19.92 -4.54
CA ASN A 217 -1.19 19.56 -5.70
C ASN A 217 0.30 19.87 -5.44
N THR A 218 0.60 20.98 -4.78
CA THR A 218 1.97 21.38 -4.41
C THR A 218 2.55 20.48 -3.34
N LEU A 219 1.72 20.10 -2.36
CA LEU A 219 2.12 19.14 -1.33
C LEU A 219 2.45 17.77 -1.95
N ILE A 220 1.56 17.24 -2.79
CA ILE A 220 1.77 15.95 -3.47
C ILE A 220 3.00 16.01 -4.38
N SER A 221 3.22 17.12 -5.11
CA SER A 221 4.39 17.24 -5.97
C SER A 221 5.70 17.19 -5.17
N ARG A 222 5.75 17.85 -4.00
CA ARG A 222 6.92 17.81 -3.11
C ARG A 222 7.18 16.40 -2.57
N LEU A 223 6.13 15.70 -2.14
CA LEU A 223 6.24 14.30 -1.72
C LEU A 223 6.68 13.39 -2.86
N ALA A 224 6.17 13.61 -4.07
CA ALA A 224 6.52 12.82 -5.24
C ALA A 224 8.00 13.02 -5.63
N LEU A 225 8.52 14.24 -5.54
CA LEU A 225 9.94 14.54 -5.74
C LEU A 225 10.82 13.79 -4.72
N LEU A 226 10.43 13.77 -3.44
CA LEU A 226 11.13 12.98 -2.41
C LEU A 226 11.13 11.47 -2.74
N CYS A 227 10.08 10.97 -3.38
CA CYS A 227 10.00 9.59 -3.85
C CYS A 227 10.71 9.33 -5.20
N GLY A 228 11.44 10.31 -5.75
CA GLY A 228 12.20 10.18 -6.99
C GLY A 228 11.41 10.44 -8.27
N ALA A 229 10.19 10.99 -8.19
CA ALA A 229 9.42 11.40 -9.37
C ALA A 229 9.96 12.73 -9.93
N THR A 230 11.03 12.67 -10.71
CA THR A 230 11.76 13.84 -11.21
C THR A 230 10.92 14.87 -11.98
N LYS A 231 9.80 14.47 -12.59
CA LYS A 231 8.90 15.36 -13.35
C LYS A 231 7.74 15.91 -12.52
N ALA A 232 7.69 15.59 -11.22
CA ALA A 232 6.57 15.96 -10.37
C ALA A 232 6.53 17.47 -10.11
N THR A 233 5.64 18.14 -10.82
CA THR A 233 5.20 19.52 -10.59
C THR A 233 3.73 19.54 -10.17
N PRO A 234 3.22 20.62 -9.56
CA PRO A 234 1.79 20.73 -9.26
C PRO A 234 0.92 20.51 -10.50
N GLN A 235 1.36 21.00 -11.66
CA GLN A 235 0.68 20.80 -12.94
C GLN A 235 0.72 19.35 -13.43
N TYR A 236 1.83 18.65 -13.19
CA TYR A 236 1.95 17.22 -13.47
C TYR A 236 1.00 16.38 -12.61
N VAL A 237 0.85 16.74 -11.32
CA VAL A 237 -0.12 16.11 -10.41
C VAL A 237 -1.54 16.30 -10.94
N LEU A 238 -1.92 17.54 -11.26
CA LEU A 238 -3.24 17.85 -11.85
C LEU A 238 -3.50 17.05 -13.13
N SER A 239 -2.53 17.03 -14.05
CA SER A 239 -2.65 16.26 -15.30
C SER A 239 -2.84 14.75 -15.02
N THR A 240 -2.13 14.22 -14.04
CA THR A 240 -2.23 12.80 -13.64
C THR A 240 -3.61 12.46 -13.07
N LEU A 241 -4.19 13.37 -12.28
CA LEU A 241 -5.54 13.26 -11.72
C LEU A 241 -6.61 13.32 -12.80
N GLU A 242 -6.54 14.31 -13.70
CA GLU A 242 -7.47 14.44 -14.83
C GLU A 242 -7.43 13.21 -15.74
N GLN A 243 -6.24 12.67 -15.99
CA GLN A 243 -6.09 11.43 -16.72
C GLN A 243 -6.78 10.26 -16.01
N GLY A 244 -6.57 10.12 -14.70
CA GLY A 244 -7.22 9.08 -13.90
C GLY A 244 -8.75 9.12 -14.02
N ARG A 245 -9.34 10.33 -14.00
CA ARG A 245 -10.79 10.52 -14.20
C ARG A 245 -11.26 10.11 -15.60
N ARG A 246 -10.45 10.34 -16.64
CA ARG A 246 -10.77 9.97 -18.03
C ARG A 246 -10.67 8.47 -18.29
N THR A 247 -9.72 7.80 -17.64
CA THR A 247 -9.44 6.36 -17.85
C THR A 247 -10.13 5.44 -16.85
N ALA A 248 -10.70 5.98 -15.76
CA ALA A 248 -11.50 5.19 -14.84
C ALA A 248 -12.63 4.50 -15.63
N PRO A 249 -12.86 3.18 -15.42
CA PRO A 249 -14.02 2.54 -15.99
C PRO A 249 -15.24 3.31 -15.51
N LYS A 250 -15.97 3.96 -16.44
CA LYS A 250 -17.30 4.45 -16.14
C LYS A 250 -18.05 3.23 -15.64
N HIS A 251 -18.38 3.18 -14.35
CA HIS A 251 -19.37 2.23 -13.87
C HIS A 251 -20.59 2.46 -14.76
N LYS A 252 -20.78 1.62 -15.77
CA LYS A 252 -22.12 1.40 -16.30
C LYS A 252 -22.88 0.98 -15.04
N ALA A 253 -23.86 1.78 -14.64
CA ALA A 253 -24.85 1.34 -13.68
C ALA A 253 -25.21 -0.10 -14.07
N PRO A 254 -25.32 -1.05 -13.11
CA PRO A 254 -25.69 -2.40 -13.45
C PRO A 254 -26.90 -2.29 -14.37
N ALA A 255 -26.73 -2.78 -15.62
CA ALA A 255 -27.87 -2.86 -16.53
C ALA A 255 -28.93 -3.55 -15.71
N LYS A 256 -30.07 -2.87 -15.48
CA LYS A 256 -31.19 -3.41 -14.70
C LYS A 256 -31.26 -4.87 -15.07
N ALA A 257 -30.95 -5.76 -14.12
CA ALA A 257 -31.07 -7.17 -14.34
C ALA A 257 -32.48 -7.33 -14.89
N ALA A 258 -32.59 -7.85 -16.12
CA ALA A 258 -33.88 -8.29 -16.62
C ALA A 258 -34.36 -9.25 -15.53
N THR A 259 -35.43 -8.87 -14.84
CA THR A 259 -36.04 -9.68 -13.80
C THR A 259 -36.19 -11.07 -14.41
N PRO A 260 -35.54 -12.11 -13.85
CA PRO A 260 -35.82 -13.45 -14.29
C PRO A 260 -37.30 -13.68 -14.00
N ASP A 261 -38.09 -13.87 -15.06
CA ASP A 261 -39.48 -14.26 -14.94
C ASP A 261 -39.51 -15.66 -14.32
N ASN A 262 -39.53 -15.71 -12.99
CA ASN A 262 -39.65 -16.93 -12.20
C ASN A 262 -41.11 -17.41 -12.22
N SER A 263 -41.69 -17.57 -13.40
CA SER A 263 -42.99 -18.20 -13.61
C SER A 263 -42.92 -19.74 -13.52
N LEU A 264 -42.07 -20.29 -12.65
CA LEU A 264 -42.19 -21.67 -12.16
C LEU A 264 -43.34 -21.83 -11.13
N LEU A 265 -43.96 -20.73 -10.70
CA LEU A 265 -45.14 -20.72 -9.81
C LEU A 265 -46.49 -20.99 -10.52
N ARG A 266 -46.49 -21.30 -11.83
CA ARG A 266 -47.72 -21.72 -12.54
C ARG A 266 -47.91 -23.24 -12.68
N LEU A 267 -46.96 -24.06 -12.23
CA LEU A 267 -47.05 -25.52 -12.32
C LEU A 267 -47.66 -26.22 -11.09
N PHE A 268 -48.05 -25.48 -10.04
CA PHE A 268 -48.70 -26.04 -8.84
C PHE A 268 -50.10 -25.47 -8.55
N ARG A 269 -50.81 -24.95 -9.56
CA ARG A 269 -52.25 -24.62 -9.46
C ARG A 269 -53.03 -25.35 -10.53
N LYS A 270 -53.17 -26.68 -10.35
CA LYS A 270 -54.27 -27.50 -10.87
C LYS A 270 -54.21 -28.87 -10.17
N SER A 271 -54.80 -28.89 -8.98
CA SER A 271 -55.44 -30.05 -8.35
C SER A 271 -56.71 -29.50 -7.73
#